data_AF-A0A7V9EY27-F1
#
_entry.id   AF-A0A7V9EY27-F1
#
_cell.length_a   1.000
_cell.length_b   1.000
_cell.length_c   1.000
_cell.angle_alpha   90.00
_cell.angle_beta   90.00
_cell.angle_gamma   90.00
#
_symmetry.space_group_name_H-M   'P 1'
#
loop_
_entity.id
_entity.type
_entity.pdbx_description
1 polymer ?
#
loop_
_entity_poly.entity_id
_entity_poly.type
_entity_poly.pdbx_seq_one_letter_code
_entity_poly.pdbx_strand_id
1 'polypeptide(L)'
;MVLLAGAATVLGACGVGPERAETSSDTVQEEPPDAAPEGTATGAGGAPTTTGAAADPPRQEVGGAQGEVLASAEAELAESPGAATVVPVRLDIVSMERLPGELLEARFTITNVGDGPEFSPFASFTRGTGYDVSGAAILDLQGGFRYEVVEDSGGNCLCSVIPIPTRLASGGSATYYARFGAPPEGTSEVDFELPGFPPVAVPL
;
A
#
# COMPACT_ATOMS: atom_id res chain seq x y z
N MET A 1 -12.85 51.75 40.78
CA MET A 1 -13.04 51.15 42.10
C MET A 1 -13.97 49.95 41.92
N VAL A 2 -13.43 48.75 42.19
CA VAL A 2 -14.14 47.53 42.65
C VAL A 2 -15.10 46.80 41.70
N LEU A 3 -14.65 45.58 41.35
CA LEU A 3 -15.33 44.28 41.21
C LEU A 3 -16.60 44.14 40.33
N LEU A 4 -16.64 43.05 39.53
CA LEU A 4 -17.28 41.79 39.94
C LEU A 4 -16.95 40.65 38.95
N ALA A 5 -16.68 39.47 39.52
CA ALA A 5 -16.68 38.19 38.83
C ALA A 5 -18.13 37.68 38.68
N GLY A 6 -18.41 36.89 37.64
CA GLY A 6 -19.68 36.20 37.46
C GLY A 6 -19.56 35.05 36.48
N ALA A 7 -19.56 33.82 37.00
CA ALA A 7 -19.66 32.58 36.25
C ALA A 7 -21.11 32.33 35.80
N ALA A 8 -21.30 31.72 34.64
CA ALA A 8 -22.59 31.16 34.22
C ALA A 8 -22.37 29.78 33.55
N THR A 9 -22.68 28.75 34.32
CA THR A 9 -22.94 27.38 33.86
C THR A 9 -24.41 27.29 33.44
N VAL A 10 -24.69 26.69 32.29
CA VAL A 10 -26.05 26.26 31.91
C VAL A 10 -26.00 24.76 31.63
N LEU A 11 -26.63 23.99 32.52
CA LEU A 11 -27.15 22.66 32.25
C LEU A 11 -28.62 22.80 31.83
N GLY A 12 -29.01 22.09 30.78
CA GLY A 12 -30.40 21.89 30.38
C GLY A 12 -30.52 20.63 29.55
N ALA A 13 -31.17 19.61 30.12
CA ALA A 13 -31.33 18.27 29.59
C ALA A 13 -32.74 18.02 29.00
N CYS A 14 -32.83 16.94 28.24
CA CYS A 14 -34.01 16.11 27.94
C CYS A 14 -35.05 16.60 26.90
N GLY A 15 -35.11 15.86 25.78
CA GLY A 15 -36.28 15.73 24.92
C GLY A 15 -36.17 14.44 24.09
N VAL A 16 -37.01 13.46 24.41
CA VAL A 16 -37.02 12.09 23.87
C VAL A 16 -38.36 11.84 23.17
N GLY A 17 -38.34 11.26 21.96
CA GLY A 17 -39.42 10.46 21.34
C GLY A 17 -40.23 11.11 20.18
N PRO A 18 -40.97 10.32 19.37
CA PRO A 18 -40.59 9.06 18.72
C PRO A 18 -40.97 8.98 17.21
N GLU A 19 -40.36 7.98 16.54
CA GLU A 19 -40.84 7.10 15.45
C GLU A 19 -41.89 7.59 14.41
N ARG A 20 -41.53 7.50 13.12
CA ARG A 20 -41.96 6.42 12.19
C ARG A 20 -41.42 6.71 10.77
N ALA A 21 -40.40 5.99 10.35
CA ALA A 21 -40.07 5.83 8.94
C ALA A 21 -40.44 4.40 8.56
N GLU A 22 -41.45 4.25 7.71
CA GLU A 22 -41.94 2.94 7.27
C GLU A 22 -40.98 2.35 6.25
N THR A 23 -40.50 1.15 6.59
CA THR A 23 -39.79 0.23 5.72
C THR A 23 -40.79 -0.39 4.74
N SER A 24 -40.61 -0.13 3.45
CA SER A 24 -41.21 -0.94 2.39
C SER A 24 -40.17 -1.91 1.86
N SER A 25 -40.34 -3.16 2.23
CA SER A 25 -39.63 -4.32 1.69
C SER A 25 -40.27 -4.69 0.35
N ASP A 26 -39.55 -4.53 -0.76
CA ASP A 26 -39.88 -5.21 -2.01
C ASP A 26 -38.81 -6.23 -2.32
N THR A 27 -39.21 -7.49 -2.15
CA THR A 27 -38.45 -8.69 -2.47
C THR A 27 -38.77 -9.02 -3.93
N VAL A 28 -37.79 -8.91 -4.83
CA VAL A 28 -37.89 -9.52 -6.15
C VAL A 28 -36.90 -10.70 -6.19
N GLN A 29 -37.48 -11.88 -5.99
CA GLN A 29 -36.92 -13.15 -6.41
C GLN A 29 -37.06 -13.25 -7.93
N GLU A 30 -35.97 -13.54 -8.64
CA GLU A 30 -36.04 -14.21 -9.94
C GLU A 30 -35.09 -15.41 -9.92
N GLU A 31 -35.70 -16.59 -9.86
CA GLU A 31 -35.08 -17.89 -10.17
C GLU A 31 -35.03 -18.09 -11.71
N PRO A 32 -34.14 -18.98 -12.21
CA PRO A 32 -33.80 -19.10 -13.62
C PRO A 32 -34.77 -20.03 -14.39
N PRO A 33 -34.90 -19.89 -15.72
CA PRO A 33 -35.53 -20.93 -16.53
C PRO A 33 -34.54 -22.04 -16.90
N ASP A 34 -34.96 -23.26 -16.57
CA ASP A 34 -34.39 -24.55 -16.95
C ASP A 34 -34.81 -24.95 -18.40
N ALA A 35 -34.11 -25.96 -18.91
CA ALA A 35 -34.46 -26.91 -19.97
C ALA A 35 -34.07 -26.65 -21.44
N ALA A 36 -33.19 -27.55 -21.90
CA ALA A 36 -32.85 -27.94 -23.28
C ALA A 36 -34.01 -28.68 -23.99
N PRO A 37 -33.88 -29.15 -25.27
CA PRO A 37 -33.09 -30.36 -25.57
C PRO A 37 -32.40 -30.47 -26.96
N GLU A 38 -31.38 -31.33 -26.98
CA GLU A 38 -31.00 -32.38 -27.95
C GLU A 38 -30.67 -32.08 -29.43
N GLY A 39 -29.47 -32.52 -29.82
CA GLY A 39 -29.08 -32.85 -31.19
C GLY A 39 -27.81 -33.70 -31.23
N THR A 40 -27.95 -35.01 -31.44
CA THR A 40 -26.88 -36.00 -31.60
C THR A 40 -26.43 -36.11 -33.06
N ALA A 41 -25.11 -36.13 -33.33
CA ALA A 41 -24.54 -36.83 -34.49
C ALA A 41 -23.02 -37.06 -34.38
N THR A 42 -22.66 -38.33 -34.57
CA THR A 42 -21.35 -38.99 -34.71
C THR A 42 -20.42 -38.40 -35.80
N GLY A 43 -19.10 -38.46 -35.58
CA GLY A 43 -18.10 -38.41 -36.67
C GLY A 43 -16.65 -38.41 -36.20
N ALA A 44 -15.83 -39.31 -36.75
CA ALA A 44 -14.50 -39.69 -36.27
C ALA A 44 -13.32 -38.89 -36.86
N GLY A 45 -12.18 -38.91 -36.14
CA GLY A 45 -10.83 -38.95 -36.74
C GLY A 45 -10.00 -37.67 -36.68
N GLY A 46 -8.84 -37.72 -36.01
CA GLY A 46 -7.70 -36.81 -36.24
C GLY A 46 -6.96 -36.36 -34.98
N ALA A 47 -5.85 -37.01 -34.65
CA ALA A 47 -4.71 -36.37 -33.96
C ALA A 47 -4.00 -35.41 -34.97
N PRO A 48 -3.19 -34.40 -34.59
CA PRO A 48 -2.38 -34.24 -33.37
C PRO A 48 -2.63 -32.89 -32.66
N THR A 49 -2.07 -32.54 -31.49
CA THR A 49 -0.76 -31.90 -31.33
C THR A 49 -0.64 -31.40 -29.88
N THR A 50 0.52 -31.62 -29.27
CA THR A 50 1.12 -30.98 -28.07
C THR A 50 0.23 -30.15 -27.14
N THR A 51 -0.03 -30.67 -25.93
CA THR A 51 -0.50 -29.87 -24.79
C THR A 51 0.62 -28.92 -24.36
N GLY A 52 0.49 -27.65 -24.72
CA GLY A 52 1.27 -26.55 -24.18
C GLY A 52 0.99 -26.42 -22.68
N ALA A 53 2.07 -26.38 -21.91
CA ALA A 53 2.06 -26.08 -20.50
C ALA A 53 1.32 -24.74 -20.27
N ALA A 54 0.31 -24.77 -19.39
CA ALA A 54 -0.25 -23.56 -18.82
C ALA A 54 0.87 -22.82 -18.09
N ALA A 55 1.15 -21.60 -18.53
CA ALA A 55 2.09 -20.71 -17.86
C ALA A 55 1.47 -20.24 -16.53
N ASP A 56 2.14 -20.59 -15.43
CA ASP A 56 1.92 -19.99 -14.12
C ASP A 56 2.08 -18.45 -14.22
N PRO A 57 1.27 -17.64 -13.50
CA PRO A 57 1.57 -16.22 -13.32
C PRO A 57 2.91 -16.04 -12.59
N PRO A 58 3.68 -14.98 -12.86
CA PRO A 58 4.99 -14.80 -12.24
C PRO A 58 4.83 -14.71 -10.72
N ARG A 59 5.49 -15.64 -10.01
CA ARG A 59 5.73 -15.56 -8.57
C ARG A 59 6.45 -14.24 -8.28
N GLN A 60 6.00 -13.50 -7.28
CA GLN A 60 6.80 -12.44 -6.68
C GLN A 60 8.09 -13.07 -6.16
N GLU A 61 9.21 -12.66 -6.72
CA GLU A 61 10.52 -13.13 -6.29
C GLU A 61 10.88 -12.50 -4.94
N VAL A 62 10.89 -13.33 -3.90
CA VAL A 62 11.64 -13.04 -2.66
C VAL A 62 13.06 -13.52 -2.90
N GLY A 63 13.86 -12.69 -3.59
CA GLY A 63 15.23 -13.02 -3.98
C GLY A 63 15.93 -11.82 -4.59
N GLY A 64 16.93 -11.29 -3.88
CA GLY A 64 17.50 -9.97 -4.12
C GLY A 64 18.19 -9.79 -5.47
N ALA A 65 17.68 -8.84 -6.26
CA ALA A 65 18.51 -8.06 -7.15
C ALA A 65 19.25 -7.03 -6.29
N GLN A 66 20.52 -7.29 -5.96
CA GLN A 66 21.39 -6.29 -5.36
C GLN A 66 21.82 -5.30 -6.46
N GLY A 67 20.92 -4.37 -6.79
CA GLY A 67 21.29 -3.13 -7.46
C GLY A 67 22.17 -2.26 -6.55
N GLU A 68 22.85 -1.29 -7.13
CA GLU A 68 23.55 -0.25 -6.37
C GLU A 68 22.54 0.48 -5.47
N VAL A 69 22.93 0.75 -4.22
CA VAL A 69 22.11 1.56 -3.31
C VAL A 69 22.28 3.03 -3.70
N LEU A 70 21.21 3.64 -4.19
CA LEU A 70 21.19 5.04 -4.63
C LEU A 70 21.22 6.01 -3.44
N ALA A 71 20.51 5.66 -2.37
CA ALA A 71 20.49 6.41 -1.13
C ALA A 71 19.97 5.54 0.03
N SER A 72 20.25 5.95 1.27
CA SER A 72 19.82 5.24 2.47
C SER A 72 19.39 6.18 3.59
N ALA A 73 18.50 5.69 4.45
CA ALA A 73 18.19 6.28 5.75
C ALA A 73 18.06 5.21 6.83
N GLU A 74 18.22 5.61 8.08
CA GLU A 74 17.96 4.78 9.24
C GLU A 74 16.96 5.47 10.17
N ALA A 75 16.14 4.67 10.85
CA ALA A 75 15.16 5.16 11.81
C ALA A 75 14.94 4.13 12.93
N GLU A 76 14.55 4.62 14.11
CA GLU A 76 14.04 3.81 15.22
C GLU A 76 12.53 3.67 15.06
N LEU A 77 12.05 2.48 14.66
CA LEU A 77 10.64 2.22 14.42
C LEU A 77 10.08 1.27 15.47
N ALA A 78 8.79 1.38 15.81
CA ALA A 78 8.16 0.38 16.68
C ALA A 78 8.30 -1.04 16.08
N GLU A 79 8.64 -2.05 16.90
CA GLU A 79 8.85 -3.44 16.46
C GLU A 79 7.64 -4.01 15.69
N SER A 80 6.45 -3.51 15.99
CA SER A 80 5.20 -3.73 15.27
C SER A 80 4.26 -2.54 15.52
N PRO A 81 3.21 -2.33 14.70
CA PRO A 81 2.28 -1.23 14.89
C PRO A 81 1.69 -1.19 16.32
N GLY A 82 1.90 -0.07 17.02
CA GLY A 82 1.42 0.15 18.39
C GLY A 82 2.29 -0.46 19.49
N ALA A 83 3.41 -1.12 19.16
CA ALA A 83 4.35 -1.60 20.15
C ALA A 83 5.16 -0.46 20.79
N ALA A 84 5.55 -0.64 22.06
CA ALA A 84 6.39 0.30 22.78
C ALA A 84 7.88 0.09 22.52
N THR A 85 8.29 -1.14 22.19
CA THR A 85 9.66 -1.47 21.81
C THR A 85 9.95 -0.90 20.44
N VAL A 86 11.10 -0.24 20.29
CA VAL A 86 11.62 0.23 19.00
C VAL A 86 12.79 -0.65 18.55
N VAL A 87 12.97 -0.74 17.24
CA VAL A 87 14.04 -1.45 16.55
C VAL A 87 14.68 -0.51 15.53
N PRO A 88 16.02 -0.54 15.37
CA PRO A 88 16.68 0.20 14.31
C PRO A 88 16.40 -0.48 12.97
N VAL A 89 15.87 0.28 12.04
CA VAL A 89 15.53 -0.17 10.68
C VAL A 89 16.24 0.71 9.68
N ARG A 90 16.86 0.08 8.67
CA ARG A 90 17.45 0.76 7.52
C ARG A 90 16.53 0.68 6.31
N LEU A 91 16.40 1.80 5.61
CA LEU A 91 15.78 1.96 4.30
C LEU A 91 16.90 2.17 3.28
N ASP A 92 16.96 1.33 2.26
CA ASP A 92 17.88 1.45 1.13
C ASP A 92 17.07 1.62 -0.17
N ILE A 93 17.22 2.74 -0.87
CA ILE A 93 16.59 2.97 -2.17
C ILE A 93 17.52 2.38 -3.23
N VAL A 94 17.02 1.42 -4.01
CA VAL A 94 17.84 0.62 -4.94
C VAL A 94 17.51 0.87 -6.41
N SER A 95 16.38 1.52 -6.71
CA SER A 95 16.03 1.97 -8.06
C SER A 95 15.00 3.10 -7.98
N MET A 96 15.10 4.04 -8.92
CA MET A 96 14.17 5.12 -9.15
C MET A 96 14.06 5.31 -10.66
N GLU A 97 13.04 4.70 -11.28
CA GLU A 97 12.98 4.54 -12.74
C GLU A 97 11.71 5.16 -13.33
N ARG A 98 11.90 5.96 -14.39
CA ARG A 98 10.78 6.46 -15.20
C ARG A 98 10.19 5.32 -16.02
N LEU A 99 8.89 5.13 -15.89
CA LEU A 99 8.11 4.12 -16.61
C LEU A 99 7.22 4.77 -17.69
N PRO A 100 6.77 4.01 -18.71
CA PRO A 100 5.74 4.46 -19.63
C PRO A 100 4.48 4.94 -18.90
N GLY A 101 3.78 5.92 -19.48
CA GLY A 101 2.55 6.47 -18.91
C GLY A 101 2.76 7.54 -17.84
N GLU A 102 3.88 8.28 -17.91
CA GLU A 102 4.23 9.35 -16.96
C GLU A 102 4.26 8.86 -15.50
N LEU A 103 4.86 7.69 -15.29
CA LEU A 103 5.04 7.10 -13.96
C LEU A 103 6.52 7.06 -13.56
N LEU A 104 6.77 7.09 -12.27
CA LEU A 104 8.07 6.80 -11.67
C LEU A 104 7.91 5.63 -10.69
N GLU A 105 8.73 4.60 -10.79
CA GLU A 105 8.77 3.48 -9.84
C GLU A 105 9.99 3.60 -8.95
N ALA A 106 9.76 3.69 -7.63
CA ALA A 106 10.80 3.50 -6.64
C ALA A 106 10.83 2.04 -6.21
N ARG A 107 12.03 1.46 -6.09
CA ARG A 107 12.25 0.19 -5.40
C ARG A 107 13.17 0.42 -4.22
N PHE A 108 12.79 -0.15 -3.08
CA PHE A 108 13.52 0.05 -1.84
C PHE A 108 13.49 -1.18 -0.96
N THR A 109 14.52 -1.34 -0.13
CA THR A 109 14.70 -2.45 0.79
C THR A 109 14.63 -1.95 2.22
N ILE A 110 13.85 -2.64 3.03
CA ILE A 110 13.75 -2.43 4.48
C ILE A 110 14.53 -3.54 5.16
N THR A 111 15.45 -3.18 6.05
CA THR A 111 16.29 -4.13 6.79
C THR A 111 16.16 -3.88 8.29
N ASN A 112 15.86 -4.92 9.07
CA ASN A 112 16.04 -4.87 10.52
C ASN A 112 17.53 -4.97 10.83
N VAL A 113 18.17 -3.86 11.21
CA VAL A 113 19.61 -3.83 11.50
C VAL A 113 19.92 -4.01 12.98
N GLY A 114 18.88 -4.18 13.81
CA GLY A 114 19.03 -4.44 15.24
C GLY A 114 19.39 -5.89 15.53
N ASP A 115 19.95 -6.11 16.71
CA ASP A 115 20.30 -7.43 17.27
C ASP A 115 19.22 -7.99 18.23
N GLY A 116 18.07 -7.30 18.30
CA GLY A 116 16.96 -7.59 19.20
C GLY A 116 15.77 -8.30 18.55
N PRO A 117 14.52 -7.87 18.85
CA PRO A 117 13.32 -8.56 18.37
C PRO A 117 13.15 -8.45 16.84
N GLU A 118 12.28 -9.30 16.30
CA GLU A 118 11.89 -9.22 14.89
C GLU A 118 11.08 -7.95 14.62
N PHE A 119 11.34 -7.31 13.48
CA PHE A 119 10.56 -6.17 13.00
C PHE A 119 9.38 -6.64 12.14
N SER A 120 8.19 -6.09 12.38
CA SER A 120 6.97 -6.44 11.67
C SER A 120 6.34 -5.20 11.01
N PRO A 121 6.52 -5.00 9.69
CA PRO A 121 6.21 -3.72 9.03
C PRO A 121 4.73 -3.51 8.66
N PHE A 122 3.83 -4.42 9.03
CA PHE A 122 2.48 -4.57 8.48
C PHE A 122 1.74 -3.27 8.15
N ALA A 123 1.51 -2.40 9.13
CA ALA A 123 0.79 -1.14 8.96
C ALA A 123 1.72 0.07 9.13
N SER A 124 3.04 -0.15 9.11
CA SER A 124 4.01 0.89 9.40
C SER A 124 4.15 1.91 8.27
N PHE A 125 3.83 1.52 7.03
CA PHE A 125 4.13 2.30 5.83
C PHE A 125 2.90 2.65 4.98
N THR A 126 1.70 2.32 5.45
CA THR A 126 0.46 2.62 4.74
C THR A 126 -0.01 4.05 5.05
N ARG A 127 -0.72 4.69 4.13
CA ARG A 127 -1.35 6.00 4.37
C ARG A 127 -2.63 5.89 5.21
N GLY A 128 -3.24 4.71 5.26
CA GLY A 128 -4.55 4.50 5.87
C GLY A 128 -4.61 3.22 6.70
N THR A 129 -5.67 2.45 6.49
CA THR A 129 -5.84 1.13 7.10
C THR A 129 -5.50 0.09 6.04
N GLY A 130 -4.29 -0.46 6.07
CA GLY A 130 -3.81 -1.37 5.04
C GLY A 130 -2.53 -2.08 5.43
N TYR A 131 -2.10 -2.98 4.54
CA TYR A 131 -0.86 -3.73 4.66
C TYR A 131 -0.05 -3.54 3.38
N ASP A 132 0.38 -2.31 3.14
CA ASP A 132 1.02 -1.86 1.92
C ASP A 132 1.96 -0.69 2.22
N VAL A 133 2.63 -0.20 1.18
CA VAL A 133 3.54 0.94 1.25
C VAL A 133 2.95 2.22 0.64
N SER A 134 1.62 2.37 0.66
CA SER A 134 0.90 3.52 0.08
C SER A 134 1.24 4.86 0.74
N GLY A 135 1.83 4.85 1.94
CA GLY A 135 2.28 6.05 2.64
C GLY A 135 3.59 6.63 2.10
N ALA A 136 4.26 5.96 1.14
CA ALA A 136 5.42 6.51 0.47
C ALA A 136 5.06 7.77 -0.35
N ALA A 137 6.03 8.66 -0.53
CA ALA A 137 5.91 9.83 -1.40
C ALA A 137 7.26 10.19 -2.01
N ILE A 138 7.24 10.98 -3.08
CA ILE A 138 8.43 11.69 -3.58
C ILE A 138 8.17 13.20 -3.57
N LEU A 139 9.19 13.97 -3.22
CA LEU A 139 9.14 15.44 -3.23
C LEU A 139 10.07 15.96 -4.33
N ASP A 140 9.50 16.66 -5.31
CA ASP A 140 10.27 17.54 -6.19
C ASP A 140 10.36 18.92 -5.52
N LEU A 141 11.42 19.13 -4.76
CA LEU A 141 11.64 20.39 -4.04
C LEU A 141 11.88 21.58 -4.98
N GLN A 142 12.39 21.34 -6.19
CA GLN A 142 12.62 22.40 -7.18
C GLN A 142 11.33 22.82 -7.87
N GLY A 143 10.49 21.85 -8.23
CA GLY A 143 9.16 22.09 -8.79
C GLY A 143 8.11 22.47 -7.76
N GLY A 144 8.34 22.17 -6.47
CA GLY A 144 7.42 22.46 -5.37
C GLY A 144 6.24 21.49 -5.30
N PHE A 145 6.42 20.25 -5.75
CA PHE A 145 5.37 19.23 -5.79
C PHE A 145 5.69 18.03 -4.90
N ARG A 146 4.65 17.50 -4.25
CA ARG A 146 4.66 16.20 -3.56
C ARG A 146 3.81 15.23 -4.36
N TYR A 147 4.40 14.11 -4.74
CA TYR A 147 3.73 13.03 -5.46
C TYR A 147 3.49 11.89 -4.50
N GLU A 148 2.22 11.51 -4.34
CA GLU A 148 1.80 10.37 -3.55
C GLU A 148 1.73 9.12 -4.43
N VAL A 149 1.70 7.94 -3.82
CA VAL A 149 1.55 6.68 -4.56
C VAL A 149 0.27 6.71 -5.39
N VAL A 150 0.36 6.31 -6.66
CA VAL A 150 -0.80 6.21 -7.55
C VAL A 150 -1.74 5.11 -7.08
N GLU A 151 -3.04 5.39 -7.10
CA GLU A 151 -4.10 4.42 -6.77
C GLU A 151 -4.92 4.08 -8.03
N ASP A 152 -5.45 2.85 -8.08
CA ASP A 152 -6.45 2.47 -9.07
C ASP A 152 -7.84 3.04 -8.73
N SER A 153 -8.83 2.82 -9.60
CA SER A 153 -10.20 3.29 -9.38
C SER A 153 -10.91 2.63 -8.19
N GLY A 154 -10.37 1.54 -7.65
CA GLY A 154 -10.83 0.87 -6.44
C GLY A 154 -10.14 1.34 -5.16
N GLY A 155 -9.17 2.27 -5.26
CA GLY A 155 -8.37 2.75 -4.14
C GLY A 155 -7.21 1.83 -3.76
N ASN A 156 -6.85 0.85 -4.59
CA ASN A 156 -5.66 0.03 -4.35
C ASN A 156 -4.43 0.77 -4.86
N CYS A 157 -3.39 0.85 -4.04
CA CYS A 157 -2.13 1.44 -4.48
C CYS A 157 -1.49 0.62 -5.62
N LEU A 158 -0.80 1.30 -6.53
CA LEU A 158 0.16 0.69 -7.44
C LEU A 158 1.50 0.50 -6.73
N CYS A 159 1.47 -0.28 -5.66
CA CYS A 159 2.60 -0.52 -4.78
C CYS A 159 2.60 -1.95 -4.22
N SER A 160 3.67 -2.31 -3.52
CA SER A 160 3.74 -3.61 -2.85
C SER A 160 2.76 -3.69 -1.69
N VAL A 161 2.05 -4.80 -1.62
CA VAL A 161 1.41 -5.28 -0.39
C VAL A 161 2.46 -5.97 0.49
N ILE A 162 2.29 -5.88 1.80
CA ILE A 162 3.10 -6.54 2.81
C ILE A 162 2.38 -7.83 3.23
N PRO A 163 2.90 -9.02 2.86
CA PRO A 163 2.23 -10.30 3.14
C PRO A 163 2.10 -10.56 4.65
N ILE A 164 1.01 -11.20 5.07
CA ILE A 164 0.80 -11.61 6.46
C ILE A 164 1.08 -13.12 6.64
N PRO A 165 1.96 -13.54 7.57
CA PRO A 165 2.84 -12.71 8.39
C PRO A 165 4.18 -12.41 7.70
N THR A 166 4.63 -11.15 7.78
CA THR A 166 5.99 -10.70 7.48
C THR A 166 6.63 -10.28 8.80
N ARG A 167 7.75 -10.92 9.12
CA ARG A 167 8.63 -10.60 10.25
C ARG A 167 10.06 -10.67 9.77
N LEU A 168 10.81 -9.62 10.03
CA LEU A 168 12.22 -9.50 9.69
C LEU A 168 13.02 -9.75 10.96
N ALA A 169 13.66 -10.93 11.05
CA ALA A 169 14.65 -11.19 12.08
C ALA A 169 15.82 -10.20 12.00
N SER A 170 16.69 -10.18 13.02
CA SER A 170 17.95 -9.43 12.97
C SER A 170 18.71 -9.69 11.67
N GLY A 171 19.04 -8.64 10.92
CA GLY A 171 19.68 -8.71 9.60
C GLY A 171 18.75 -9.12 8.46
N GLY A 172 17.49 -9.44 8.74
CA GLY A 172 16.47 -9.77 7.75
C GLY A 172 15.99 -8.54 6.99
N SER A 173 15.70 -8.74 5.70
CA SER A 173 15.31 -7.67 4.79
C SER A 173 14.16 -8.05 3.87
N ALA A 174 13.38 -7.07 3.44
CA ALA A 174 12.36 -7.23 2.39
C ALA A 174 12.40 -6.03 1.42
N THR A 175 12.23 -6.31 0.13
CA THR A 175 12.21 -5.30 -0.93
C THR A 175 10.78 -5.05 -1.39
N TYR A 176 10.46 -3.77 -1.57
CA TYR A 176 9.15 -3.27 -1.97
C TYR A 176 9.29 -2.31 -3.16
N TYR A 177 8.17 -2.03 -3.80
CA TYR A 177 8.06 -0.99 -4.82
C TYR A 177 6.84 -0.09 -4.57
N ALA A 178 6.93 1.15 -5.05
CA ALA A 178 5.82 2.10 -5.09
C ALA A 178 5.90 2.92 -6.39
N ARG A 179 4.75 3.22 -6.99
CA ARG A 179 4.66 4.02 -8.22
C ARG A 179 4.01 5.37 -7.97
N PHE A 180 4.60 6.40 -8.56
CA PHE A 180 4.20 7.80 -8.45
C PHE A 180 3.91 8.35 -9.83
N GLY A 181 3.19 9.47 -9.90
CA GLY A 181 3.27 10.31 -11.10
C GLY A 181 4.71 10.78 -11.32
N ALA A 182 5.18 10.78 -12.56
CA ALA A 182 6.53 11.20 -12.88
C ALA A 182 6.68 12.72 -12.69
N PRO A 183 7.74 13.18 -12.00
CA PRO A 183 8.14 14.58 -12.05
C PRO A 183 8.48 15.01 -13.49
N PRO A 184 8.52 16.32 -13.81
CA PRO A 184 8.93 16.81 -15.12
C PRO A 184 10.25 16.19 -15.59
N GLU A 185 10.43 15.99 -16.89
CA GLU A 185 11.65 15.37 -17.49
C GLU A 185 12.97 16.09 -17.14
N GLY A 186 12.90 17.37 -16.75
CA GLY A 186 14.06 18.13 -16.27
C GLY A 186 14.44 17.91 -14.80
N THR A 187 13.66 17.12 -14.07
CA THR A 187 13.91 16.82 -12.65
C THR A 187 14.98 15.75 -12.55
N SER A 188 16.11 16.08 -11.91
CA SER A 188 17.27 15.20 -11.75
C SER A 188 17.39 14.58 -10.37
N GLU A 189 16.61 15.05 -9.40
CA GLU A 189 16.66 14.62 -8.00
C GLU A 189 15.28 14.83 -7.36
N VAL A 190 14.90 13.90 -6.50
CA VAL A 190 13.72 13.99 -5.64
C VAL A 190 14.05 13.49 -4.25
N ASP A 191 13.32 13.94 -3.24
CA ASP A 191 13.39 13.34 -1.91
C ASP A 191 12.36 12.21 -1.81
N PHE A 192 12.82 10.99 -1.53
CA PHE A 192 11.94 9.87 -1.21
C PHE A 192 11.54 9.91 0.27
N GLU A 193 10.23 9.86 0.53
CA GLU A 193 9.65 9.76 1.86
C GLU A 193 9.01 8.39 2.09
N LEU A 194 9.27 7.81 3.26
CA LEU A 194 8.55 6.64 3.76
C LEU A 194 8.16 6.91 5.23
N PRO A 195 6.93 6.57 5.68
CA PRO A 195 6.51 6.85 7.04
C PRO A 195 7.49 6.29 8.09
N GLY A 196 7.87 7.15 9.04
CA GLY A 196 8.84 6.82 10.10
C GLY A 196 10.30 7.09 9.74
N PHE A 197 10.64 7.28 8.46
CA PHE A 197 12.00 7.64 8.03
C PHE A 197 12.12 9.15 7.76
N PRO A 198 13.32 9.74 7.93
CA PRO A 198 13.62 11.03 7.34
C PRO A 198 13.57 10.95 5.80
N PRO A 199 13.14 12.01 5.10
CA PRO A 199 13.26 12.08 3.64
C PRO A 199 14.71 11.93 3.19
N VAL A 200 14.92 11.27 2.05
CA VAL A 200 16.27 11.02 1.49
C VAL A 200 16.32 11.47 0.04
N ALA A 201 17.30 12.31 -0.30
CA ALA A 201 17.54 12.72 -1.68
C ALA A 201 17.98 11.52 -2.53
N VAL A 202 17.34 11.33 -3.68
CA VAL A 202 17.59 10.25 -4.65
C VAL A 202 17.72 10.84 -6.05
N PRO A 203 18.79 10.52 -6.80
CA PRO A 203 18.92 10.93 -8.19
C PRO A 203 17.90 10.22 -9.09
N LEU A 204 17.44 10.91 -10.14
CA LEU A 204 16.54 10.41 -11.20
C LEU A 204 17.28 10.09 -12.51
#